data_AF-A0A7J3MLX4-F1
#
_entry.id   AF-A0A7J3MLX4-F1
#
_cell.length_a   1.000
_cell.length_b   1.000
_cell.length_c   1.000
_cell.angle_alpha   90.00
_cell.angle_beta   90.00
_cell.angle_gamma   90.00
#
_symmetry.space_group_name_H-M   'P 1'
#
loop_
_entity.id
_entity.type
_entity.pdbx_description
1 polymer ?
#
loop_
_entity_poly.entity_id
_entity_poly.type
_entity_poly.pdbx_seq_one_letter_code
_entity_poly.pdbx_strand_id
1 'polypeptide(L)'
;MKPLHERCVACSRVVEAPSNTPFCSLHAKAYESLVAGYVDWKNAYGDLSPEEFLERLKNNEFSGRWVREVVRAILSRDDLMQIFLKDLSSRDMKG
;
A
#
# COMPACT_ATOMS: atom_id res chain seq x y z
N MET A 1 -13.99 -13.21 -10.18
CA MET A 1 -13.05 -12.25 -10.83
C MET A 1 -11.66 -12.85 -10.80
N LYS A 2 -10.90 -12.74 -11.90
CA LYS A 2 -9.47 -13.12 -11.93
C LYS A 2 -8.65 -12.06 -11.17
N PRO A 3 -7.52 -12.44 -10.54
CA PRO A 3 -6.68 -11.48 -9.84
C PRO A 3 -5.99 -10.55 -10.86
N LEU A 4 -5.74 -9.30 -10.46
CA LEU A 4 -5.06 -8.32 -11.32
C LEU A 4 -3.68 -8.77 -11.79
N HIS A 5 -2.99 -9.56 -10.97
CA HIS A 5 -1.68 -10.14 -11.25
C HIS A 5 -1.70 -11.60 -10.81
N GLU A 6 -0.96 -12.48 -11.49
CA GLU A 6 -0.82 -13.89 -11.07
C GLU A 6 0.20 -14.07 -9.93
N ARG A 7 1.17 -13.15 -9.83
CA ARG A 7 2.24 -13.16 -8.83
C ARG A 7 2.37 -11.81 -8.15
N CYS A 8 2.63 -11.86 -6.85
CA CYS A 8 2.81 -10.72 -5.98
C CYS A 8 4.00 -9.90 -6.44
N VAL A 9 3.78 -8.61 -6.63
CA VAL A 9 4.83 -7.69 -7.10
C VAL A 9 5.94 -7.47 -6.07
N ALA A 10 5.70 -7.78 -4.80
CA ALA A 10 6.68 -7.59 -3.72
C ALA A 10 7.50 -8.86 -3.38
N CYS A 11 6.96 -10.07 -3.61
CA CYS A 11 7.65 -11.31 -3.23
C CYS A 11 7.43 -12.51 -4.17
N SER A 12 6.78 -12.30 -5.31
CA SER A 12 6.51 -13.32 -6.35
C SER A 12 5.64 -14.51 -5.94
N ARG A 13 5.12 -14.56 -4.70
CA ARG A 13 4.07 -15.53 -4.28
C ARG A 13 2.82 -15.39 -5.15
N VAL A 14 2.03 -16.46 -5.28
CA VAL A 14 0.76 -16.41 -6.02
C VAL A 14 -0.18 -15.38 -5.40
N VAL A 15 -0.83 -14.60 -6.25
CA VAL A 15 -1.94 -13.74 -5.83
C VAL A 15 -3.22 -14.57 -5.87
N GLU A 16 -3.84 -14.74 -4.71
CA GLU A 16 -5.06 -15.51 -4.56
C GLU A 16 -6.26 -14.72 -5.11
N ALA A 17 -7.12 -15.38 -5.86
CA ALA A 17 -8.34 -14.79 -6.38
C ALA A 17 -9.49 -14.89 -5.35
N PRO A 18 -10.41 -13.91 -5.30
CA PRO A 18 -10.37 -12.63 -5.99
C PRO A 18 -9.43 -11.64 -5.28
N SER A 19 -8.64 -10.89 -6.06
CA SER A 19 -7.83 -9.79 -5.51
C SER A 19 -7.93 -8.57 -6.39
N ASN A 20 -8.21 -7.43 -5.75
CA ASN A 20 -8.19 -6.09 -6.35
C ASN A 20 -6.84 -5.39 -6.16
N THR A 21 -5.82 -6.11 -5.67
CA THR A 21 -4.46 -5.58 -5.51
C THR A 21 -3.46 -6.50 -6.22
N PRO A 22 -2.30 -5.99 -6.62
CA PRO A 22 -1.24 -6.80 -7.24
C PRO A 22 -0.41 -7.61 -6.22
N PHE A 23 -0.92 -7.78 -4.99
CA PHE A 23 -0.22 -8.37 -3.86
C PHE A 23 -0.80 -9.73 -3.46
N CYS A 24 0.03 -10.63 -2.93
CA CYS A 24 -0.48 -11.85 -2.27
C CYS A 24 -1.19 -11.50 -0.97
N SER A 25 -1.94 -12.44 -0.37
CA SER A 25 -2.77 -12.19 0.82
C SER A 25 -2.06 -11.47 1.97
N LEU A 26 -0.79 -11.80 2.25
CA LEU A 26 0.00 -11.13 3.29
C LEU A 26 0.32 -9.66 2.95
N HIS A 27 0.79 -9.41 1.73
CA HIS A 27 1.10 -8.05 1.27
C HIS A 27 -0.17 -7.23 0.99
N ALA A 28 -1.28 -7.87 0.60
CA ALA A 28 -2.57 -7.22 0.44
C ALA A 28 -3.10 -6.70 1.78
N LYS A 29 -3.03 -7.53 2.85
CA LYS A 29 -3.38 -7.08 4.20
C LYS A 29 -2.48 -5.95 4.68
N ALA A 30 -1.18 -6.02 4.40
CA ALA A 30 -0.24 -4.95 4.72
C ALA A 30 -0.56 -3.66 3.95
N TYR A 31 -0.94 -3.76 2.68
CA TYR A 31 -1.37 -2.65 1.84
C TYR A 31 -2.66 -2.00 2.39
N GLU A 32 -3.66 -2.80 2.78
CA GLU A 32 -4.88 -2.28 3.40
C GLU A 32 -4.62 -1.52 4.70
N SER A 33 -3.71 -2.05 5.55
CA SER A 33 -3.25 -1.35 6.76
C SER A 33 -2.47 -0.08 6.45
N LEU A 34 -1.65 -0.08 5.39
CA LEU A 34 -0.89 1.09 4.94
C LEU A 34 -1.83 2.22 4.48
N VAL A 35 -2.81 1.90 3.65
CA VAL A 35 -3.84 2.83 3.17
C VAL A 35 -4.66 3.38 4.35
N ALA A 36 -5.03 2.55 5.33
CA ALA A 36 -5.73 3.01 6.53
C ALA A 36 -4.86 3.95 7.37
N GLY A 37 -3.60 3.57 7.63
CA GLY A 37 -2.69 4.34 8.46
C GLY A 37 -2.32 5.70 7.90
N TYR A 38 -2.37 5.89 6.57
CA TYR A 38 -2.16 7.21 5.97
C TYR A 38 -3.21 8.23 6.44
N VAL A 39 -4.48 7.84 6.52
CA VAL A 39 -5.56 8.74 6.96
C VAL A 39 -5.30 9.24 8.38
N ASP A 40 -4.93 8.33 9.29
CA ASP A 40 -4.60 8.67 10.68
C ASP A 40 -3.40 9.61 10.76
N TRP A 41 -2.35 9.35 9.97
CA TRP A 41 -1.15 10.18 9.95
C TRP A 41 -1.43 11.56 9.33
N LYS A 42 -2.16 11.63 8.23
CA LYS A 42 -2.54 12.89 7.60
C LYS A 42 -3.30 13.78 8.59
N ASN A 43 -4.27 13.20 9.31
CA ASN A 43 -5.03 13.93 10.34
C ASN A 43 -4.16 14.42 11.51
N ALA A 44 -3.14 13.64 11.91
CA ALA A 44 -2.24 14.01 12.99
C ALA A 44 -1.20 15.07 12.60
N TYR A 45 -0.72 15.05 11.35
CA TYR A 45 0.36 15.92 10.86
C TYR A 45 -0.12 17.14 10.06
N GLY A 46 -1.39 17.24 9.69
CA GLY A 46 -2.00 18.41 9.07
C GLY A 46 -1.77 18.56 7.56
N ASP A 47 -0.60 18.20 7.04
CA ASP A 47 -0.24 18.33 5.61
C ASP A 47 0.77 17.24 5.14
N LEU A 48 0.64 16.02 5.64
CA LEU A 48 1.52 14.91 5.24
C LEU A 48 1.20 14.44 3.82
N SER A 49 2.16 14.52 2.89
CA SER A 49 2.00 13.96 1.54
C SER A 49 2.06 12.43 1.53
N PRO A 50 1.40 11.74 0.58
CA PRO A 50 1.50 10.29 0.43
C PRO A 50 2.95 9.80 0.27
N GLU A 51 3.76 10.51 -0.51
CA GLU A 51 5.16 10.17 -0.75
C GLU A 51 6.00 10.30 0.52
N GLU A 52 5.80 11.37 1.30
CA GLU A 52 6.50 11.57 2.56
C GLU A 52 6.11 10.50 3.59
N PHE A 53 4.84 10.14 3.67
CA PHE A 53 4.37 9.03 4.50
C PHE A 53 5.07 7.72 4.14
N LEU A 54 5.15 7.38 2.86
CA LEU A 54 5.81 6.18 2.38
C LEU A 54 7.32 6.20 2.67
N GLU A 55 8.01 7.31 2.42
CA GLU A 55 9.45 7.40 2.66
C GLU A 55 9.78 7.28 4.17
N ARG A 56 8.94 7.85 5.05
CA ARG A 56 9.06 7.67 6.50
C ARG A 56 8.90 6.21 6.93
N LEU A 57 8.08 5.42 6.24
CA LEU A 57 7.85 4.00 6.57
C LEU A 57 8.87 3.04 5.96
N LYS A 58 9.45 3.38 4.81
CA LYS A 58 10.36 2.53 4.02
C LYS A 58 11.50 1.91 4.83
N ASN A 59 12.05 2.67 5.77
CA ASN A 59 13.15 2.28 6.65
C ASN A 59 12.78 2.27 8.15
N ASN A 60 11.49 2.38 8.48
CA ASN A 60 11.04 2.37 9.87
C ASN A 60 11.15 0.96 10.46
N GLU A 61 12.03 0.78 11.44
CA GLU A 61 12.26 -0.51 12.09
C GLU A 61 11.03 -1.04 12.86
N PHE A 62 10.16 -0.13 13.33
CA PHE A 62 8.91 -0.45 14.03
C PHE A 62 7.77 -0.88 13.08
N SER A 63 7.95 -0.72 11.77
CA SER A 63 6.97 -1.19 10.79
C SER A 63 7.15 -2.67 10.48
N GLY A 64 6.04 -3.40 10.34
CA GLY A 64 6.09 -4.81 9.96
C GLY A 64 6.83 -5.01 8.63
N ARG A 65 7.57 -6.11 8.50
CA ARG A 65 8.34 -6.44 7.27
C ARG A 65 7.49 -6.33 6.00
N TRP A 66 6.27 -6.85 6.03
CA TRP A 66 5.34 -6.83 4.90
C TRP A 66 4.99 -5.41 4.46
N VAL A 67 4.76 -4.50 5.42
CA VAL A 67 4.48 -3.08 5.14
C VAL A 67 5.68 -2.44 4.44
N ARG A 68 6.91 -2.65 4.96
CA ARG A 68 8.12 -2.11 4.32
C ARG A 68 8.33 -2.62 2.89
N GLU A 69 8.03 -3.90 2.63
CA GLU A 69 8.10 -4.48 1.29
C GLU A 69 7.06 -3.87 0.34
N VAL A 70 5.81 -3.66 0.80
CA VAL A 70 4.78 -2.94 0.03
C VAL A 70 5.22 -1.51 -0.27
N VAL A 71 5.68 -0.78 0.74
CA VAL A 71 6.15 0.61 0.60
C VAL A 71 7.27 0.73 -0.44
N ARG A 72 8.25 -0.18 -0.39
CA ARG A 72 9.34 -0.22 -1.39
C ARG A 72 8.81 -0.53 -2.79
N ALA A 73 7.85 -1.44 -2.93
CA ALA A 73 7.23 -1.74 -4.22
C ALA A 73 6.51 -0.50 -4.78
N ILE A 74 5.71 0.20 -3.97
CA ILE A 74 4.98 1.41 -4.38
C ILE A 74 5.95 2.52 -4.81
N LEU A 75 6.98 2.81 -4.01
CA LEU A 75 7.96 3.86 -4.30
C LEU A 75 8.87 3.57 -5.52
N SER A 76 8.94 2.32 -5.98
CA SER A 76 9.78 1.93 -7.12
C SER A 76 9.00 1.81 -8.43
N ARG A 77 7.68 2.03 -8.43
CA ARG A 77 6.80 1.74 -9.56
C ARG A 77 5.65 2.74 -9.68
N ASP A 78 5.65 3.49 -10.76
CA ASP A 78 4.61 4.50 -11.03
C ASP A 78 3.21 3.90 -11.07
N ASP A 79 3.03 2.72 -11.67
CA ASP A 79 1.72 2.06 -11.75
C ASP A 79 1.16 1.71 -10.36
N LEU A 80 2.01 1.31 -9.43
CA LEU A 80 1.62 1.02 -8.04
C LEU A 80 1.35 2.30 -7.25
N MET A 81 2.14 3.36 -7.49
CA MET A 81 1.87 4.67 -6.90
C MET A 81 0.49 5.19 -7.32
N GLN A 82 0.13 5.09 -8.60
CA GLN A 82 -1.18 5.53 -9.08
C GLN A 82 -2.33 4.72 -8.46
N ILE A 83 -2.16 3.41 -8.28
CA ILE A 83 -3.14 2.57 -7.56
C ILE A 83 -3.29 3.04 -6.11
N PHE A 84 -2.18 3.28 -5.42
CA PHE A 84 -2.19 3.76 -4.04
C PHE A 84 -2.91 5.12 -3.90
N LEU A 85 -2.56 6.10 -4.73
CA LEU A 85 -3.21 7.42 -4.71
C LEU A 85 -4.72 7.33 -4.98
N LYS A 86 -5.13 6.49 -5.94
CA LYS A 86 -6.55 6.25 -6.25
C LYS A 86 -7.31 5.65 -5.06
N ASP A 87 -6.69 4.71 -4.35
CA ASP A 87 -7.29 4.07 -3.18
C ASP A 87 -7.39 5.04 -2.00
N LEU A 88 -6.41 5.94 -1.82
CA LEU A 88 -6.48 7.04 -0.85
C LEU A 88 -7.65 7.98 -1.14
N SER A 89 -7.77 8.46 -2.39
CA SER A 89 -8.89 9.34 -2.77
C SER A 89 -10.26 8.68 -2.59
N SER A 90 -10.35 7.37 -2.83
CA SER A 90 -11.58 6.60 -2.65
C SER A 90 -12.00 6.47 -1.18
N ARG A 91 -11.05 6.59 -0.24
CA ARG A 91 -11.30 6.54 1.21
C ARG A 91 -11.55 7.91 1.83
N ASP A 92 -10.87 8.95 1.38
CA ASP A 92 -11.08 10.33 1.84
C ASP A 92 -12.54 10.81 1.60
N MET A 93 -13.25 10.27 0.61
CA MET A 93 -14.67 10.59 0.34
C MET A 93 -15.68 9.88 1.26
N LYS A 94 -15.24 8.95 2.12
CA LYS A 94 -16.10 8.19 3.05
C LYS A 94 -15.83 8.51 4.53
N GLY A 95 -14.88 9.40 4.80
CA GLY A 95 -14.52 9.88 6.15
C GLY A 95 -15.45 10.96 6.66
#